data_AF-A0A2D6DN83-F1
#
_entry.id   AF-A0A2D6DN83-F1
#
_cell.length_a   1.000
_cell.length_b   1.000
_cell.length_c   1.000
_cell.angle_alpha   90.00
_cell.angle_beta   90.00
_cell.angle_gamma   90.00
#
_symmetry.space_group_name_H-M   'P 1'
#
loop_
_entity.id
_entity.type
_entity.pdbx_description
1 polymer ?
#
loop_
_entity_poly.entity_id
_entity_poly.type
_entity_poly.pdbx_seq_one_letter_code
_entity_poly.pdbx_strand_id
1 'polypeptide(L)'
;DIGADFRDSGKYPVSASFYTNSFLHSRGGIYDLTSLATLFDSDGGGHANACGCRIQPIEGGNVVDRDVSEDDIERNISEWLKMWSKR
;
A
#
# COMPACT_ATOMS: atom_id res chain seq x y z
N ASP A 1 3.48 -12.51 -21.68
CA ASP A 1 3.71 -13.15 -20.37
C ASP A 1 3.31 -12.13 -19.29
N ILE A 2 2.01 -12.01 -19.02
CA ILE A 2 1.43 -11.01 -18.11
C ILE A 2 0.35 -11.74 -17.28
N GLY A 3 0.70 -12.12 -16.05
CA GLY A 3 -0.24 -12.59 -15.03
C GLY A 3 -0.80 -14.01 -15.19
N ALA A 4 -0.90 -14.73 -14.07
CA ALA A 4 -1.62 -16.01 -14.01
C ALA A 4 -3.14 -15.79 -14.15
N ASP A 5 -3.84 -16.74 -14.77
CA ASP A 5 -5.31 -16.73 -14.89
C ASP A 5 -5.94 -17.05 -13.52
N PHE A 6 -7.16 -16.58 -13.25
CA PHE A 6 -7.87 -16.74 -11.96
C PHE A 6 -8.09 -18.20 -11.54
N ARG A 7 -7.93 -19.15 -12.47
CA ARG A 7 -8.11 -20.58 -12.26
C ARG A 7 -6.81 -21.31 -11.91
N ASP A 8 -5.67 -20.62 -11.90
CA ASP A 8 -4.37 -21.24 -11.70
C ASP A 8 -4.09 -21.42 -10.20
N SER A 9 -4.24 -22.65 -9.70
CA SER A 9 -4.06 -22.95 -8.29
C SER A 9 -2.60 -22.80 -7.88
N GLY A 10 -2.31 -21.89 -6.96
CA GLY A 10 -0.96 -21.64 -6.44
C GLY A 10 -0.23 -20.44 -7.04
N LYS A 11 -0.87 -19.70 -7.97
CA LYS A 11 -0.39 -18.42 -8.48
C LYS A 11 -1.50 -17.38 -8.35
N TYR A 12 -1.20 -16.25 -7.70
CA TYR A 12 -2.13 -15.14 -7.61
C TYR A 12 -1.99 -14.27 -8.87
N PRO A 13 -3.09 -13.89 -9.56
CA PRO A 13 -3.02 -12.91 -10.64
C PRO A 13 -2.41 -11.62 -10.10
N VAL A 14 -1.25 -11.24 -10.65
CA VAL A 14 -0.56 -10.00 -10.30
C VAL A 14 -1.15 -8.88 -11.16
N SER A 15 -2.38 -8.46 -10.86
CA SER A 15 -2.95 -7.25 -11.45
C SER A 15 -3.70 -6.46 -10.39
N ALA A 16 -2.96 -5.70 -9.60
CA ALA A 16 -3.44 -4.36 -9.28
C ALA A 16 -3.42 -3.62 -10.60
N SER A 17 -4.61 -3.23 -11.09
CA SER A 17 -4.69 -2.33 -12.22
C SER A 17 -3.83 -1.12 -11.88
N PHE A 18 -2.96 -0.70 -12.80
CA PHE A 18 -2.04 0.44 -12.69
C PHE A 18 -2.74 1.77 -12.35
N TYR A 19 -4.07 1.77 -12.17
CA TYR A 19 -4.93 2.90 -11.84
C TYR A 19 -6.06 2.57 -10.84
N THR A 20 -6.09 1.38 -10.26
CA THR A 20 -7.03 1.06 -9.18
C THR A 20 -6.26 0.54 -7.99
N ASN A 21 -6.19 1.37 -6.96
CA ASN A 21 -5.65 1.08 -5.63
C ASN A 21 -6.48 0.01 -4.91
N SER A 22 -6.70 -1.15 -5.53
CA SER A 22 -7.39 -2.23 -4.89
C SER A 22 -7.05 -3.59 -5.47
N PHE A 23 -7.08 -4.60 -4.60
CA PHE A 23 -6.99 -5.99 -4.99
C PHE A 23 -8.34 -6.67 -4.81
N LEU A 24 -8.71 -7.53 -5.77
CA LEU A 24 -9.86 -8.40 -5.62
C LEU A 24 -9.47 -9.65 -4.81
N HIS A 25 -9.98 -9.74 -3.58
CA HIS A 25 -9.77 -10.90 -2.71
C HIS A 25 -10.90 -11.92 -2.89
N SER A 26 -10.57 -13.15 -3.31
CA SER A 26 -11.52 -14.20 -3.67
C SER A 26 -12.53 -14.58 -2.59
N ARG A 27 -12.24 -14.27 -1.32
CA ARG A 27 -13.12 -14.51 -0.16
C ARG A 27 -13.43 -13.25 0.66
N GLY A 28 -12.89 -12.08 0.28
CA GLY A 28 -12.90 -10.86 1.11
C GLY A 28 -13.38 -9.59 0.39
N GLY A 29 -13.75 -9.68 -0.89
CA GLY A 29 -14.19 -8.51 -1.65
C GLY A 29 -13.02 -7.64 -2.13
N ILE A 30 -13.29 -6.37 -2.36
CA ILE A 30 -12.29 -5.39 -2.85
C ILE A 30 -11.56 -4.83 -1.62
N TYR A 31 -10.25 -5.02 -1.55
CA TYR A 31 -9.44 -4.35 -0.52
C TYR A 31 -8.93 -3.03 -1.07
N ASP A 32 -9.38 -1.92 -0.48
CA ASP A 32 -9.01 -0.56 -0.88
C ASP A 32 -7.66 -0.14 -0.29
N LEU A 33 -6.65 -0.05 -1.15
CA LEU A 33 -5.30 0.43 -0.82
C LEU A 33 -5.25 1.95 -0.62
N THR A 34 -6.32 2.69 -0.89
CA THR A 34 -6.36 4.14 -0.63
C THR A 34 -6.02 4.43 0.82
N SER A 35 -6.54 3.62 1.76
CA SER A 35 -6.24 3.79 3.18
C SER A 35 -4.77 3.52 3.54
N LEU A 36 -4.07 2.67 2.78
CA LEU A 36 -2.62 2.47 2.94
C LEU A 36 -1.84 3.65 2.38
N ALA A 37 -2.21 4.10 1.18
CA ALA A 37 -1.61 5.24 0.51
C ALA A 37 -1.74 6.51 1.36
N THR A 38 -2.92 6.73 1.96
CA THR A 38 -3.22 7.96 2.70
C THR A 38 -2.90 7.90 4.19
N LEU A 39 -2.32 6.80 4.69
CA LEU A 39 -2.09 6.61 6.13
C LEU A 39 -1.22 7.72 6.75
N PHE A 40 -0.19 8.16 6.03
CA PHE A 40 0.74 9.20 6.48
C PHE A 40 0.84 10.40 5.55
N ASP A 41 0.30 10.30 4.34
CA ASP A 41 0.35 11.36 3.33
C ASP A 41 -1.07 11.57 2.83
N SER A 42 -1.70 12.72 3.13
CA SER A 42 -3.09 12.97 2.71
C SER A 42 -3.29 12.92 1.20
N ASP A 43 -2.23 13.19 0.43
CA ASP A 43 -2.26 13.14 -1.03
C ASP A 43 -1.92 11.75 -1.58
N GLY A 44 -1.65 10.78 -0.69
CA GLY A 44 -1.39 9.39 -1.03
C GLY A 44 -0.14 9.17 -1.87
N GLY A 45 0.83 10.10 -1.82
CA GLY A 45 2.00 10.12 -2.68
C GLY A 45 1.93 11.10 -3.86
N GLY A 46 0.82 11.82 -4.04
CA GLY A 46 0.77 13.13 -4.73
C GLY A 46 1.12 13.16 -6.23
N HIS A 47 1.14 12.03 -6.94
CA HIS A 47 1.23 12.03 -8.41
C HIS A 47 0.19 11.13 -9.04
N ALA A 48 -0.42 11.61 -10.13
CA ALA A 48 -1.33 10.85 -11.00
C ALA A 48 -0.72 9.54 -11.55
N ASN A 49 0.60 9.35 -11.42
CA ASN A 49 1.35 8.17 -11.87
C ASN A 49 2.16 7.49 -10.73
N ALA A 50 2.07 7.97 -9.47
CA ALA A 50 2.71 7.30 -8.34
C ALA A 50 1.70 6.38 -7.67
N CYS A 51 1.69 5.13 -8.08
CA CYS A 51 0.88 4.07 -7.47
C CYS A 51 1.54 3.58 -6.17
N GLY A 52 1.85 4.47 -5.23
CA GLY A 52 2.66 4.10 -4.08
C GLY A 52 2.55 5.06 -2.90
N CYS A 53 2.56 4.46 -1.71
CA CYS A 53 2.66 5.18 -0.45
C CYS A 53 4.03 5.90 -0.40
N ARG A 54 4.03 7.21 -0.15
CA ARG A 54 5.27 7.98 0.06
C ARG A 54 5.78 7.73 1.47
N ILE A 55 7.08 7.43 1.61
CA ILE A 55 7.70 7.36 2.94
C ILE A 55 7.62 8.73 3.59
N GLN A 56 7.01 8.78 4.76
CA GLN A 56 6.90 9.98 5.58
C GLN A 56 7.82 9.88 6.79
N PRO A 57 8.40 11.00 7.25
CA PRO A 57 9.06 11.05 8.54
C PRO A 57 8.02 10.78 9.64
N ILE A 58 8.13 9.65 10.36
CA ILE A 58 7.16 9.28 11.39
C ILE A 58 7.81 8.87 12.71
N GLU A 59 7.14 9.21 13.81
CA GLU A 59 7.49 8.82 15.17
C GLU A 59 6.24 8.44 15.95
N GLY A 60 6.25 7.27 16.58
CA GLY A 60 5.09 6.76 17.32
C GLY A 60 3.81 6.64 16.47
N GLY A 61 3.93 6.43 15.17
CA GLY A 61 2.80 6.35 14.23
C GLY A 61 2.22 7.70 13.79
N ASN A 62 2.88 8.81 14.12
CA ASN A 62 2.46 10.16 13.69
C ASN A 62 3.52 10.78 12.77
N VAL A 63 3.08 11.54 11.78
CA VAL A 63 3.95 12.33 10.91
C VAL A 63 4.59 13.46 11.71
N VAL A 64 5.89 13.67 11.51
CA VAL A 64 6.68 14.70 12.19
C VAL A 64 7.38 15.62 11.19
N ASP A 65 7.61 16.86 11.57
CA ASP A 65 8.27 17.86 10.70
C ASP A 65 9.79 17.74 10.80
N ARG A 66 10.36 16.88 9.96
CA ARG A 66 11.80 16.70 9.76
C ARG A 66 12.08 15.98 8.44
N ASP A 67 13.35 15.93 8.04
CA ASP A 67 13.75 15.13 6.88
C ASP A 67 13.52 13.63 7.12
N VAL A 68 13.26 12.91 6.02
CA VAL A 68 13.14 11.44 6.01
C VAL A 68 14.49 10.81 6.33
N SER A 69 14.47 9.82 7.21
CA SER A 69 15.61 8.98 7.58
C SER A 69 15.39 7.53 7.15
N GLU A 70 16.45 6.72 7.15
CA GLU A 70 16.34 5.29 6.84
C GLU A 70 15.40 4.55 7.79
N ASP A 71 15.38 4.94 9.07
CA ASP A 71 14.47 4.39 10.07
C ASP A 71 13.00 4.60 9.71
N ASP A 72 12.66 5.70 9.02
CA ASP A 72 11.28 5.97 8.63
C ASP A 72 10.78 4.94 7.62
N ILE A 73 11.66 4.38 6.80
CA ILE A 73 11.30 3.31 5.86
C ILE A 73 10.72 2.13 6.64
N GLU A 74 11.48 1.64 7.63
CA GLU A 74 11.08 0.53 8.48
C GLU A 74 9.81 0.83 9.28
N ARG A 75 9.70 2.05 9.83
CA ARG A 75 8.51 2.47 10.58
C ARG A 75 7.26 2.51 9.70
N ASN A 76 7.34 3.09 8.49
CA ASN A 76 6.22 3.15 7.54
C ASN A 76 5.78 1.73 7.16
N ILE A 77 6.73 0.85 6.80
CA ILE A 77 6.45 -0.55 6.46
C ILE A 77 5.79 -1.28 7.63
N SER A 78 6.28 -1.08 8.86
CA SER A 78 5.71 -1.70 10.06
C SER A 78 4.23 -1.32 10.26
N GLU A 79 3.90 -0.04 10.13
CA GLU A 79 2.53 0.44 10.30
C GLU A 79 1.61 -0.02 9.16
N TRP A 80 2.09 -0.03 7.91
CA TRP A 80 1.35 -0.60 6.79
C TRP A 80 1.08 -2.09 6.97
N LEU A 81 2.05 -2.87 7.47
CA LEU A 81 1.85 -4.28 7.77
C LEU A 81 0.85 -4.49 8.89
N LYS A 82 0.89 -3.65 9.95
CA LYS A 82 -0.12 -3.67 11.04
C LYS A 82 -1.52 -3.40 10.49
N MET A 83 -1.67 -2.41 9.62
CA MET A 83 -2.95 -2.11 8.98
C MET A 83 -3.41 -3.25 8.07
N TRP A 84 -2.52 -3.75 7.20
CA TRP A 84 -2.79 -4.86 6.29
C TRP A 84 -3.17 -6.16 7.00
N SER A 85 -2.64 -6.40 8.21
CA SER A 85 -2.99 -7.57 9.02
C SER A 85 -4.46 -7.60 9.47
N LYS A 86 -5.16 -6.45 9.41
CA LYS A 86 -6.56 -6.30 9.83
C LYS A 86 -7.57 -6.42 8.67
N ARG A 87 -7.09 -6.80 7.47
CA ARG A 87 -7.92 -6.97 6.27
C ARG A 87 -8.86 -8.17 6.32
#